data_AF-A0A4S2TUT2-F1
#
_entry.id   AF-A0A4S2TUT2-F1
#
_cell.length_a   1.000
_cell.length_b   1.000
_cell.length_c   1.000
_cell.angle_alpha   90.00
_cell.angle_beta   90.00
_cell.angle_gamma   90.00
#
_symmetry.space_group_name_H-M   'P 1'
#
loop_
_entity.id
_entity.type
_entity.pdbx_description
1 polymer ?
#
loop_
_entity_poly.entity_id
_entity_poly.type
_entity_poly.pdbx_seq_one_letter_code
_entity_poly.pdbx_strand_id
1 'polypeptide(L)'
;MATTTVAAFNEFDLETKPSSATRTKVYGRRDAVVNVIKAAFPAGNDIRYQSHKIIGSLGRNTACNPVDDIDLMVHMHVDQDLWNRRYRENSSEFLYRVRKVLNENSPVRKVGARGQAVRFFYADGLSVDVAPVEKYTSGDFGIPDGAGNWLTTNPNKHETYLDDRNNALGGNLKRVIRFAKKWNKAHSSRLSSFHLEMLVARTYGTLGNNSRAALRLFFDYNLYNLSVQDPAGFSGDLSTYLSWASKDAANDSLKSARDRADLALAAENRGDHREAIRLWRIILGNDFPMYG
;
A
#
# COMPACT_ATOMS: atom_id res chain seq x y z
N MET A 1 27.83 -7.50 -7.97
CA MET A 1 27.61 -6.45 -6.95
C MET A 1 27.75 -5.10 -7.66
N ALA A 2 27.32 -4.01 -7.03
CA ALA A 2 27.32 -2.70 -7.66
C ALA A 2 28.62 -1.95 -7.36
N THR A 3 29.27 -1.44 -8.42
CA THR A 3 30.51 -0.65 -8.31
C THR A 3 30.27 0.86 -8.28
N THR A 4 29.06 1.32 -8.58
CA THR A 4 28.65 2.73 -8.49
C THR A 4 27.36 2.88 -7.69
N THR A 5 27.17 4.02 -7.03
CA THR A 5 25.93 4.32 -6.28
C THR A 5 24.70 4.27 -7.18
N VAL A 6 24.83 4.70 -8.44
CA VAL A 6 23.77 4.62 -9.45
C VAL A 6 23.39 3.17 -9.73
N ALA A 7 24.37 2.30 -9.97
CA ALA A 7 24.14 0.88 -10.22
C ALA A 7 23.44 0.21 -9.02
N ALA A 8 23.88 0.51 -7.79
CA ALA A 8 23.27 -0.03 -6.57
C ALA A 8 21.79 0.35 -6.45
N PHE A 9 21.42 1.60 -6.76
CA PHE A 9 20.02 2.04 -6.77
C PHE A 9 19.19 1.41 -7.89
N ASN A 10 19.81 1.06 -9.02
CA ASN A 10 19.11 0.39 -10.13
C ASN A 10 18.87 -1.09 -9.79
N GLU A 11 19.88 -1.79 -9.27
CA GLU A 11 19.77 -3.15 -8.76
C GLU A 11 18.71 -3.23 -7.65
N PHE A 12 18.75 -2.31 -6.68
CA PHE A 12 17.76 -2.27 -5.61
C PHE A 12 16.32 -2.02 -6.09
N ASP A 13 16.10 -1.22 -7.13
CA ASP A 13 14.75 -1.03 -7.70
C ASP A 13 14.22 -2.32 -8.36
N LEU A 14 15.09 -3.06 -9.06
CA LEU A 14 14.73 -4.34 -9.68
C LEU A 14 14.33 -5.37 -8.62
N GLU A 15 15.08 -5.45 -7.52
CA GLU A 15 14.80 -6.38 -6.42
C GLU A 15 13.58 -5.98 -5.59
N THR A 16 13.38 -4.67 -5.39
CA THR A 16 12.25 -4.16 -4.61
C THR A 16 10.92 -4.29 -5.37
N LYS A 17 10.92 -4.21 -6.69
CA LYS A 17 9.69 -4.24 -7.49
C LYS A 17 9.15 -5.68 -7.65
N PRO A 18 7.84 -5.91 -7.46
CA PRO A 18 7.24 -7.20 -7.77
C PRO A 18 7.53 -7.64 -9.21
N SER A 19 8.11 -8.83 -9.36
CA SER A 19 8.46 -9.41 -10.65
C SER A 19 7.22 -9.85 -11.45
N SER A 20 7.40 -10.18 -12.73
CA SER A 20 6.32 -10.76 -13.54
C SER A 20 5.80 -12.07 -12.95
N ALA A 21 6.68 -12.92 -12.40
CA ALA A 21 6.28 -14.15 -11.73
C ALA A 21 5.44 -13.87 -10.46
N THR A 22 5.85 -12.89 -9.65
CA THR A 22 5.07 -12.43 -8.49
C THR A 22 3.69 -11.93 -8.92
N ARG A 23 3.61 -11.15 -10.01
CA ARG A 23 2.34 -10.64 -10.55
C ARG A 23 1.43 -11.77 -11.05
N THR A 24 1.98 -12.76 -11.76
CA THR A 24 1.21 -13.95 -12.18
C THR A 24 0.64 -14.69 -10.97
N LYS A 25 1.45 -14.87 -9.90
CA LYS A 25 0.98 -15.48 -8.65
C LYS A 25 -0.13 -14.65 -7.98
N VAL A 26 0.01 -13.33 -7.94
CA VAL A 26 -1.00 -12.40 -7.41
C VAL A 26 -2.33 -12.55 -8.15
N TYR A 27 -2.32 -12.51 -9.49
CA TYR A 27 -3.55 -12.65 -10.27
C TYR A 27 -4.16 -14.05 -10.18
N GLY A 28 -3.35 -15.11 -10.17
CA GLY A 28 -3.83 -16.47 -9.99
C GLY A 28 -4.55 -16.66 -8.65
N ARG A 29 -4.02 -16.08 -7.56
CA ARG A 29 -4.68 -16.13 -6.24
C ARG A 29 -5.93 -15.27 -6.15
N ARG A 30 -5.91 -14.08 -6.75
CA ARG A 30 -7.12 -13.27 -6.92
C ARG A 30 -8.21 -14.11 -7.58
N ASP A 31 -7.91 -14.76 -8.71
CA ASP A 31 -8.91 -15.53 -9.46
C ASP A 31 -9.43 -16.74 -8.68
N ALA A 32 -8.56 -17.45 -7.96
CA ALA A 32 -8.97 -18.54 -7.08
C ALA A 32 -9.96 -18.06 -5.99
N VAL A 33 -9.67 -16.95 -5.32
CA VAL A 33 -10.56 -16.38 -4.29
C VAL A 33 -11.86 -15.86 -4.89
N VAL A 34 -11.80 -15.16 -6.03
CA VAL A 34 -13.00 -14.66 -6.73
C VAL A 34 -13.92 -15.81 -7.15
N ASN A 35 -13.37 -16.95 -7.59
CA ASN A 35 -14.17 -18.12 -7.94
C ASN A 35 -14.91 -18.70 -6.73
N VAL A 36 -14.25 -18.76 -5.56
CA VAL A 36 -14.92 -19.15 -4.30
C VAL A 36 -16.06 -18.19 -3.97
N ILE A 37 -15.82 -16.88 -4.07
CA ILE A 37 -16.85 -15.86 -3.77
C ILE A 37 -18.04 -15.98 -4.75
N LYS A 38 -17.78 -16.13 -6.05
CA LYS A 38 -18.84 -16.30 -7.06
C LYS A 38 -19.71 -17.52 -6.80
N ALA A 39 -19.10 -18.64 -6.41
CA ALA A 39 -19.82 -19.85 -6.05
C ALA A 39 -20.66 -19.67 -4.76
N ALA A 40 -20.14 -18.93 -3.78
CA ALA A 40 -20.81 -18.72 -2.50
C ALA A 40 -21.90 -17.63 -2.53
N PHE A 41 -21.83 -16.71 -3.50
CA PHE A 41 -22.79 -15.61 -3.70
C PHE A 41 -23.27 -15.51 -5.15
N PRO A 42 -24.00 -16.53 -5.64
CA PRO A 42 -24.55 -16.55 -7.00
C PRO A 42 -25.61 -15.47 -7.21
N ALA A 43 -25.95 -15.21 -8.49
CA ALA A 43 -26.84 -14.11 -8.90
C ALA A 43 -28.27 -14.16 -8.32
N GLY A 44 -28.75 -15.34 -7.91
CA GLY A 44 -30.09 -15.54 -7.35
C GLY A 44 -30.20 -15.32 -5.84
N ASN A 45 -29.09 -14.98 -5.15
CA ASN A 45 -29.09 -14.69 -3.72
C ASN A 45 -29.35 -13.20 -3.44
N ASP A 46 -29.81 -12.93 -2.22
CA ASP A 46 -30.05 -11.59 -1.65
C ASP A 46 -28.77 -10.77 -1.43
N ILE A 47 -27.62 -11.44 -1.38
CA ILE A 47 -26.29 -10.84 -1.55
C ILE A 47 -25.63 -11.56 -2.73
N ARG A 48 -25.18 -10.80 -3.73
CA ARG A 48 -24.61 -11.34 -4.96
C ARG A 48 -23.31 -10.65 -5.35
N TYR A 49 -22.35 -11.44 -5.81
CA TYR A 49 -21.13 -10.91 -6.42
C TYR A 49 -21.46 -10.04 -7.65
N GLN A 50 -20.80 -8.89 -7.80
CA GLN A 50 -20.92 -8.03 -8.98
C GLN A 50 -19.57 -7.85 -9.69
N SER A 51 -18.57 -7.36 -8.97
CA SER A 51 -17.26 -7.07 -9.53
C SER A 51 -16.17 -7.14 -8.45
N HIS A 52 -14.90 -7.15 -8.88
CA HIS A 52 -13.77 -7.12 -7.96
C HIS A 52 -12.62 -6.29 -8.55
N LYS A 53 -11.74 -5.81 -7.68
CA LYS A 53 -10.54 -5.08 -8.07
C LYS A 53 -9.44 -5.27 -7.02
N ILE A 54 -8.21 -5.54 -7.48
CA ILE A 54 -7.03 -5.44 -6.59
C ILE A 54 -6.81 -3.95 -6.33
N ILE A 55 -6.82 -3.57 -5.06
CA ILE A 55 -6.62 -2.21 -4.58
C ILE A 55 -5.31 -2.13 -3.79
N GLY A 56 -5.19 -1.14 -2.90
CA GLY A 56 -4.02 -1.03 -2.04
C GLY A 56 -2.74 -0.73 -2.81
N SER A 57 -1.60 -1.14 -2.25
CA SER A 57 -0.31 -0.83 -2.87
C SER A 57 -0.05 -1.59 -4.17
N LEU A 58 -0.69 -2.76 -4.37
CA LEU A 58 -0.66 -3.48 -5.64
C LEU A 58 -1.44 -2.73 -6.73
N GLY A 59 -2.67 -2.29 -6.43
CA GLY A 59 -3.48 -1.49 -7.36
C GLY A 59 -2.79 -0.19 -7.76
N ARG A 60 -2.15 0.48 -6.79
CA ARG A 60 -1.37 1.72 -7.05
C ARG A 60 0.00 1.50 -7.68
N ASN A 61 0.42 0.26 -7.92
CA ASN A 61 1.75 -0.10 -8.43
C ASN A 61 2.93 0.42 -7.56
N THR A 62 2.73 0.44 -6.25
CA THR A 62 3.70 0.85 -5.22
C THR A 62 4.06 -0.26 -4.23
N ALA A 63 3.54 -1.48 -4.45
CA ALA A 63 3.93 -2.67 -3.70
C ALA A 63 5.45 -2.93 -3.82
N CYS A 64 6.02 -3.46 -2.74
CA CYS A 64 7.44 -3.84 -2.64
C CYS A 64 7.54 -5.34 -2.36
N ASN A 65 8.64 -5.98 -2.75
CA ASN A 65 8.94 -7.35 -2.35
C ASN A 65 9.41 -7.42 -0.88
N PRO A 66 9.13 -8.54 -0.18
CA PRO A 66 8.13 -9.55 -0.55
C PRO A 66 6.71 -8.96 -0.51
N VAL A 67 5.84 -9.41 -1.41
CA VAL A 67 4.41 -9.07 -1.36
C VAL A 67 3.74 -10.00 -0.36
N ASP A 68 3.28 -9.45 0.76
CA ASP A 68 2.74 -10.23 1.88
C ASP A 68 1.22 -10.42 1.81
N ASP A 69 0.52 -9.49 1.16
CA ASP A 69 -0.93 -9.50 1.03
C ASP A 69 -1.44 -8.89 -0.29
N ILE A 70 -2.65 -9.32 -0.67
CA ILE A 70 -3.42 -8.79 -1.80
C ILE A 70 -4.68 -8.15 -1.23
N ASP A 71 -4.75 -6.81 -1.26
CA ASP A 71 -5.98 -6.09 -0.95
C ASP A 71 -6.97 -6.25 -2.11
N LEU A 72 -8.04 -7.01 -1.91
CA LEU A 72 -9.05 -7.31 -2.93
C LEU A 72 -10.38 -6.69 -2.53
N MET A 73 -10.75 -5.59 -3.19
CA MET A 73 -12.09 -5.03 -3.07
C MET A 73 -13.05 -5.90 -3.88
N VAL A 74 -14.15 -6.32 -3.26
CA VAL A 74 -15.20 -7.11 -3.93
C VAL A 74 -16.53 -6.43 -3.73
N HIS A 75 -17.10 -5.95 -4.83
CA HIS A 75 -18.43 -5.36 -4.84
C HIS A 75 -19.47 -6.47 -4.79
N MET A 76 -20.23 -6.46 -3.69
CA MET A 76 -21.31 -7.36 -3.39
C MET A 76 -22.58 -6.53 -3.39
N HIS A 77 -23.48 -6.76 -4.33
CA HIS A 77 -24.77 -6.10 -4.33
C HIS A 77 -25.71 -6.81 -3.35
N VAL A 78 -26.32 -6.04 -2.47
CA VAL A 78 -27.37 -6.46 -1.56
C VAL A 78 -28.72 -5.99 -2.10
N ASP A 79 -29.72 -6.87 -2.10
CA ASP A 79 -31.10 -6.48 -2.39
C ASP A 79 -31.54 -5.29 -1.51
N GLN A 80 -32.22 -4.32 -2.13
CA GLN A 80 -32.49 -3.02 -1.51
C GLN A 80 -33.27 -3.09 -0.19
N ASP A 81 -34.25 -3.99 -0.10
CA ASP A 81 -35.02 -4.20 1.13
C ASP A 81 -34.14 -4.73 2.27
N LEU A 82 -33.32 -5.74 1.97
CA LEU A 82 -32.36 -6.31 2.91
C LEU A 82 -31.31 -5.28 3.34
N TRP A 83 -30.81 -4.49 2.40
CA TRP A 83 -29.88 -3.40 2.68
C TRP A 83 -30.47 -2.42 3.69
N ASN A 84 -31.64 -1.87 3.38
CA ASN A 84 -32.32 -0.86 4.20
C ASN A 84 -32.67 -1.38 5.60
N ARG A 85 -33.17 -2.63 5.71
CA ARG A 85 -33.64 -3.17 6.98
C ARG A 85 -32.54 -3.70 7.90
N ARG A 86 -31.35 -4.02 7.36
CA ARG A 86 -30.34 -4.81 8.09
C ARG A 86 -28.92 -4.26 8.02
N TYR A 87 -28.44 -3.79 6.86
CA TYR A 87 -27.02 -3.52 6.66
C TYR A 87 -26.66 -2.05 6.58
N ARG A 88 -27.59 -1.18 6.14
CA ARG A 88 -27.35 0.26 5.99
C ARG A 88 -26.79 0.91 7.26
N GLU A 89 -27.38 0.58 8.42
CA GLU A 89 -26.99 1.12 9.73
C GLU A 89 -26.13 0.13 10.56
N ASN A 90 -25.77 -1.03 9.98
CA ASN A 90 -24.99 -2.04 10.68
C ASN A 90 -24.13 -2.86 9.71
N SER A 91 -22.96 -2.30 9.37
CA SER A 91 -21.98 -2.93 8.48
C SER A 91 -21.38 -4.22 9.06
N SER A 92 -21.40 -4.38 10.40
CA SER A 92 -20.88 -5.56 11.08
C SER A 92 -21.70 -6.81 10.76
N GLU A 93 -23.02 -6.70 10.63
CA GLU A 93 -23.87 -7.82 10.24
C GLU A 93 -23.63 -8.26 8.79
N PHE A 94 -23.43 -7.30 7.88
CA PHE A 94 -23.04 -7.58 6.50
C PHE A 94 -21.70 -8.32 6.46
N LEU A 95 -20.69 -7.80 7.15
CA LEU A 95 -19.36 -8.40 7.19
C LEU A 95 -19.37 -9.79 7.83
N TYR A 96 -20.14 -9.98 8.90
CA TYR A 96 -20.32 -11.28 9.56
C TYR A 96 -20.93 -12.31 8.60
N ARG A 97 -21.98 -11.92 7.87
CA ARG A 97 -22.61 -12.81 6.88
C ARG A 97 -21.63 -13.20 5.77
N VAL A 98 -20.87 -12.24 5.25
CA VAL A 98 -19.85 -12.52 4.24
C VAL A 98 -18.80 -13.50 4.77
N ARG A 99 -18.28 -13.27 5.99
CA ARG A 99 -17.32 -14.14 6.65
C ARG A 99 -17.85 -15.56 6.83
N LYS A 100 -19.07 -15.70 7.35
CA LYS A 100 -19.69 -16.99 7.62
C LYS A 100 -19.77 -17.82 6.34
N VAL A 101 -20.35 -17.25 5.29
CA VAL A 101 -20.53 -17.93 4.00
C VAL A 101 -19.19 -18.31 3.37
N LEU A 102 -18.18 -17.43 3.40
CA LEU A 102 -16.86 -17.76 2.87
C LEU A 102 -16.12 -18.81 3.70
N ASN A 103 -16.32 -18.84 5.02
CA ASN A 103 -15.74 -19.87 5.88
C ASN A 103 -16.37 -21.25 5.65
N GLU A 104 -17.66 -21.31 5.34
CA GLU A 104 -18.37 -22.56 5.03
C GLU A 104 -18.04 -23.11 3.63
N ASN A 105 -17.66 -22.24 2.68
CA ASN A 105 -17.47 -22.61 1.27
C ASN A 105 -16.00 -22.59 0.80
N SER A 106 -15.05 -22.19 1.64
CA SER A 106 -13.64 -22.12 1.23
C SER A 106 -12.84 -23.37 1.62
N PRO A 107 -12.10 -24.00 0.69
CA PRO A 107 -11.12 -25.03 1.03
C PRO A 107 -9.85 -24.46 1.68
N VAL A 108 -9.72 -23.14 1.76
CA VAL A 108 -8.50 -22.45 2.19
C VAL A 108 -8.47 -22.35 3.72
N ARG A 109 -7.41 -22.91 4.33
CA ARG A 109 -7.23 -22.96 5.79
C ARG A 109 -7.27 -21.56 6.41
N LYS A 110 -8.28 -21.37 7.26
CA LYS A 110 -8.49 -20.29 8.23
C LYS A 110 -8.95 -18.96 7.60
N VAL A 111 -10.24 -18.69 7.69
CA VAL A 111 -10.77 -17.33 7.48
C VAL A 111 -10.49 -16.50 8.75
N GLY A 112 -9.64 -15.47 8.64
CA GLY A 112 -9.35 -14.55 9.73
C GLY A 112 -10.05 -13.20 9.55
N ALA A 113 -10.53 -12.60 10.63
CA ALA A 113 -11.02 -11.22 10.65
C ALA A 113 -9.89 -10.25 11.02
N ARG A 114 -9.58 -9.27 10.16
CA ARG A 114 -8.88 -8.04 10.55
C ARG A 114 -9.83 -6.88 10.28
N GLY A 115 -10.55 -6.43 11.30
CA GLY A 115 -11.47 -5.29 11.23
C GLY A 115 -12.48 -5.42 10.08
N GLN A 116 -12.08 -4.88 8.93
CA GLN A 116 -12.86 -4.58 7.71
C GLN A 116 -12.80 -5.67 6.63
N ALA A 117 -11.86 -6.62 6.72
CA ALA A 117 -11.60 -7.62 5.67
C ALA A 117 -11.80 -9.08 6.13
N VAL A 118 -11.92 -9.96 5.14
CA VAL A 118 -11.92 -11.43 5.24
C VAL A 118 -10.61 -11.95 4.64
N ARG A 119 -9.73 -12.51 5.48
CA ARG A 119 -8.39 -12.93 5.05
C ARG A 119 -8.33 -14.41 4.68
N PHE A 120 -7.82 -14.71 3.49
CA PHE A 120 -7.49 -16.04 2.98
C PHE A 120 -5.99 -16.29 3.11
N PHE A 121 -5.59 -17.29 3.90
CA PHE A 121 -4.18 -17.65 4.08
C PHE A 121 -3.75 -18.80 3.17
N TYR A 122 -2.55 -18.69 2.61
CA TYR A 122 -1.94 -19.75 1.80
C TYR A 122 -0.67 -20.26 2.50
N ALA A 123 -0.41 -21.56 2.40
CA ALA A 123 0.72 -22.20 3.10
C ALA A 123 2.09 -21.65 2.66
N ASP A 124 2.18 -21.24 1.40
CA ASP A 124 3.37 -20.64 0.77
C ASP A 124 3.39 -19.10 0.87
N GLY A 125 2.75 -18.52 1.90
CA GLY A 125 2.70 -17.07 2.16
C GLY A 125 1.69 -16.32 1.28
N LEU A 126 1.77 -14.98 1.21
CA LEU A 126 0.93 -14.06 0.39
C LEU A 126 -0.60 -14.17 0.63
N SER A 127 -1.14 -13.55 1.68
CA SER A 127 -2.59 -13.64 1.94
C SER A 127 -3.42 -12.86 0.92
N VAL A 128 -4.72 -13.15 0.84
CA VAL A 128 -5.70 -12.30 0.14
C VAL A 128 -6.66 -11.71 1.17
N ASP A 129 -6.69 -10.39 1.25
CA ASP A 129 -7.55 -9.63 2.14
C ASP A 129 -8.75 -9.13 1.34
N VAL A 130 -9.88 -9.82 1.48
CA VAL A 130 -11.12 -9.47 0.80
C VAL A 130 -11.83 -8.38 1.59
N ALA A 131 -11.94 -7.19 1.03
CA ALA A 131 -12.78 -6.11 1.53
C ALA A 131 -14.13 -6.16 0.79
N PRO A 132 -15.19 -6.73 1.38
CA PRO A 132 -16.51 -6.72 0.76
C PRO A 132 -17.08 -5.30 0.84
N VAL A 133 -17.61 -4.82 -0.28
CA VAL A 133 -18.16 -3.47 -0.39
C VAL A 133 -19.54 -3.49 -1.02
N GLU A 134 -20.36 -2.53 -0.61
CA GLU A 134 -21.55 -2.12 -1.35
C GLU A 134 -21.23 -0.82 -2.10
N LYS A 135 -21.82 -0.64 -3.28
CA LYS A 135 -21.63 0.58 -4.06
C LYS A 135 -22.76 1.56 -3.77
N TYR A 136 -22.40 2.78 -3.36
CA TYR A 136 -23.38 3.85 -3.18
C TYR A 136 -23.87 4.40 -4.51
N THR A 137 -25.03 5.04 -4.49
CA THR A 137 -25.59 5.75 -5.64
C THR A 137 -24.69 6.88 -6.15
N SER A 138 -23.84 7.46 -5.28
CA SER A 138 -22.80 8.43 -5.66
C SER A 138 -21.70 7.84 -6.56
N GLY A 139 -21.56 6.51 -6.59
CA GLY A 139 -20.49 5.80 -7.28
C GLY A 139 -19.29 5.42 -6.41
N ASP A 140 -19.24 5.91 -5.16
CA ASP A 140 -18.23 5.51 -4.17
C ASP A 140 -18.61 4.19 -3.49
N PHE A 141 -17.67 3.63 -2.71
CA PHE A 141 -17.86 2.34 -2.04
C PHE A 141 -17.96 2.51 -0.53
N GLY A 142 -18.88 1.78 0.08
CA GLY A 142 -18.92 1.56 1.52
C GLY A 142 -18.11 0.31 1.88
N ILE A 143 -17.12 0.46 2.76
CA ILE A 143 -16.42 -0.66 3.42
C ILE A 143 -16.89 -0.72 4.88
N PRO A 144 -17.21 -1.90 5.44
CA PRO A 144 -17.47 -2.04 6.86
C PRO A 144 -16.29 -1.58 7.72
N ASP A 145 -16.50 -0.71 8.72
CA ASP A 145 -15.45 -0.22 9.62
C ASP A 145 -15.00 -1.26 10.67
N GLY A 146 -15.82 -2.29 10.89
CA GLY A 146 -15.63 -3.32 11.92
C GLY A 146 -16.26 -2.99 13.28
N ALA A 147 -16.90 -1.83 13.42
CA ALA A 147 -17.61 -1.35 14.60
C ALA A 147 -19.10 -1.06 14.34
N GLY A 148 -19.58 -1.27 13.12
CA GLY A 148 -20.99 -1.16 12.74
C GLY A 148 -21.26 -0.05 11.72
N ASN A 149 -20.31 0.86 11.48
CA ASN A 149 -20.45 1.94 10.50
C ASN A 149 -19.82 1.57 9.16
N TRP A 150 -20.09 2.40 8.15
CA TRP A 150 -19.47 2.28 6.84
C TRP A 150 -18.42 3.38 6.65
N LEU A 151 -17.22 2.98 6.22
CA LEU A 151 -16.21 3.90 5.70
C LEU A 151 -16.44 4.11 4.21
N THR A 152 -16.68 5.35 3.81
CA THR A 152 -16.71 5.72 2.40
C THR A 152 -15.29 5.74 1.86
N THR A 153 -15.06 5.11 0.71
CA THR A 153 -13.77 5.16 0.03
C THR A 153 -13.93 5.06 -1.47
N ASN A 154 -12.88 5.45 -2.19
CA ASN A 154 -12.79 5.23 -3.63
C ASN A 154 -11.36 4.88 -4.04
N PRO A 155 -10.99 3.59 -4.04
CA PRO A 155 -9.66 3.16 -4.43
C PRO A 155 -9.26 3.57 -5.85
N ASN A 156 -10.22 3.76 -6.76
CA ASN A 156 -9.95 4.26 -8.09
C ASN A 156 -9.41 5.70 -8.06
N LYS A 157 -9.97 6.57 -7.20
CA LYS A 157 -9.45 7.94 -7.04
C LYS A 157 -8.01 7.94 -6.52
N HIS A 158 -7.67 7.05 -5.58
CA HIS A 158 -6.29 6.93 -5.08
C HIS A 158 -5.31 6.46 -6.17
N GLU A 159 -5.72 5.50 -7.00
CA GLU A 159 -4.91 5.00 -8.12
C GLU A 159 -4.70 6.09 -9.17
N THR A 160 -5.78 6.71 -9.64
CA THR A 160 -5.73 7.80 -10.63
C THR A 160 -4.87 8.96 -10.15
N TYR A 161 -5.07 9.42 -8.92
CA TYR A 161 -4.24 10.49 -8.34
C TYR A 161 -2.75 10.15 -8.41
N LEU A 162 -2.37 8.93 -8.03
CA LEU A 162 -0.96 8.56 -8.00
C LEU A 162 -0.37 8.29 -9.39
N ASP A 163 -1.18 7.77 -10.32
CA ASP A 163 -0.80 7.62 -11.73
C ASP A 163 -0.54 8.99 -12.37
N ASP A 164 -1.46 9.94 -12.20
CA ASP A 164 -1.34 11.29 -12.75
C ASP A 164 -0.12 12.02 -12.18
N ARG A 165 0.09 11.94 -10.86
CA ARG A 165 1.28 12.50 -10.21
C ARG A 165 2.56 11.83 -10.69
N ASN A 166 2.56 10.51 -10.89
CA ASN A 166 3.71 9.81 -11.41
C ASN A 166 4.03 10.24 -12.86
N ASN A 167 3.01 10.41 -13.70
CA ASN A 167 3.17 10.84 -15.08
C ASN A 167 3.67 12.29 -15.16
N ALA A 168 3.10 13.19 -14.36
CA ALA A 168 3.55 14.59 -14.26
C ALA A 168 5.01 14.72 -13.79
N LEU A 169 5.51 13.71 -13.08
CA LEU A 169 6.88 13.64 -12.54
C LEU A 169 7.79 12.69 -13.35
N GLY A 170 7.49 12.49 -14.64
CA GLY A 170 8.34 11.75 -15.58
C GLY A 170 8.46 10.25 -15.30
N GLY A 171 7.51 9.67 -14.56
CA GLY A 171 7.45 8.23 -14.29
C GLY A 171 8.27 7.75 -13.10
N ASN A 172 8.99 8.65 -12.41
CA ASN A 172 9.94 8.28 -11.34
C ASN A 172 9.32 8.25 -9.93
N LEU A 173 8.14 8.82 -9.73
CA LEU A 173 7.54 8.96 -8.40
C LEU A 173 7.36 7.60 -7.70
N LYS A 174 6.81 6.62 -8.41
CA LYS A 174 6.56 5.27 -7.84
C LYS A 174 7.84 4.55 -7.44
N ARG A 175 8.96 4.84 -8.12
CA ARG A 175 10.29 4.33 -7.73
C ARG A 175 10.73 4.92 -6.41
N VAL A 176 10.62 6.23 -6.23
CA VAL A 176 10.98 6.89 -4.97
C VAL A 176 10.07 6.42 -3.83
N ILE A 177 8.77 6.23 -4.09
CA ILE A 177 7.84 5.64 -3.11
C ILE A 177 8.33 4.29 -2.60
N ARG A 178 8.76 3.39 -3.50
CA ARG A 178 9.28 2.07 -3.09
C ARG A 178 10.51 2.19 -2.21
N PHE A 179 11.43 3.11 -2.52
CA PHE A 179 12.60 3.36 -1.68
C PHE A 179 12.24 3.93 -0.31
N ALA A 180 11.31 4.89 -0.24
CA ALA A 180 10.81 5.40 1.02
C ALA A 180 10.16 4.28 1.86
N LYS A 181 9.38 3.39 1.23
CA LYS A 181 8.79 2.22 1.93
C LYS A 181 9.86 1.27 2.47
N LYS A 182 10.94 1.03 1.73
CA LYS A 182 12.06 0.19 2.20
C LYS A 182 12.81 0.85 3.36
N TRP A 183 13.08 2.16 3.28
CA TRP A 183 13.59 2.93 4.43
C TRP A 183 12.67 2.79 5.64
N ASN A 184 11.38 3.08 5.50
CA ASN A 184 10.43 3.01 6.61
C ASN A 184 10.39 1.60 7.24
N LYS A 185 10.43 0.54 6.41
CA LYS A 185 10.51 -0.85 6.89
C LYS A 185 11.80 -1.14 7.66
N ALA A 186 12.94 -0.63 7.20
CA ALA A 186 14.24 -0.77 7.87
C ALA A 186 14.30 -0.01 9.21
N HIS A 187 13.46 1.01 9.38
CA HIS A 187 13.46 1.91 10.53
C HIS A 187 12.13 1.88 11.31
N SER A 188 11.71 0.67 11.70
CA SER A 188 10.57 0.41 12.60
C SER A 188 9.15 0.68 12.06
N SER A 189 8.99 0.85 10.74
CA SER A 189 7.69 1.05 10.07
C SER A 189 6.80 2.14 10.71
N ARG A 190 7.41 3.27 11.08
CA ARG A 190 6.74 4.33 11.85
C ARG A 190 5.58 4.99 11.11
N LEU A 191 5.66 5.03 9.78
CA LEU A 191 4.61 5.58 8.91
C LEU A 191 3.83 4.45 8.21
N SER A 192 2.51 4.58 8.11
CA SER A 192 1.70 3.64 7.33
C SER A 192 2.04 3.76 5.85
N SER A 193 1.92 2.67 5.08
CA SER A 193 2.32 2.68 3.66
C SER A 193 1.59 3.75 2.86
N PHE A 194 0.27 3.87 3.03
CA PHE A 194 -0.51 4.84 2.28
C PHE A 194 -0.18 6.28 2.67
N HIS A 195 0.01 6.56 3.97
CA HIS A 195 0.46 7.85 4.44
C HIS A 195 1.83 8.22 3.81
N LEU A 196 2.78 7.30 3.82
CA LEU A 196 4.10 7.49 3.23
C LEU A 196 4.04 7.74 1.71
N GLU A 197 3.17 7.02 0.99
CA GLU A 197 2.93 7.24 -0.44
C GLU A 197 2.47 8.69 -0.72
N MET A 198 1.56 9.23 0.11
CA MET A 198 1.07 10.60 -0.04
C MET A 198 2.12 11.66 0.34
N LEU A 199 2.94 11.42 1.37
CA LEU A 199 4.05 12.31 1.71
C LEU A 199 5.03 12.43 0.54
N VAL A 200 5.41 11.30 -0.08
CA VAL A 200 6.29 11.28 -1.26
C VAL A 200 5.62 11.98 -2.45
N ALA A 201 4.34 11.71 -2.74
CA ALA A 201 3.61 12.33 -3.85
C ALA A 201 3.51 13.87 -3.74
N ARG A 202 3.39 14.38 -2.52
CA ARG A 202 3.36 15.82 -2.22
C ARG A 202 4.71 16.51 -2.33
N THR A 203 5.80 15.79 -2.08
CA THR A 203 7.16 16.38 -1.91
C THR A 203 7.64 17.14 -3.15
N TYR A 204 7.25 16.71 -4.36
CA TYR A 204 7.92 17.13 -5.60
C TYR A 204 7.05 18.01 -6.49
N GLY A 205 7.53 19.21 -6.82
CA GLY A 205 7.00 19.97 -7.97
C GLY A 205 7.51 19.41 -9.31
N THR A 206 8.79 19.04 -9.34
CA THR A 206 9.46 18.34 -10.45
C THR A 206 10.32 17.21 -9.90
N LEU A 207 10.57 16.18 -10.71
CA LEU A 207 11.37 15.03 -10.32
C LEU A 207 12.20 14.52 -11.51
N GLY A 208 13.52 14.63 -11.39
CA GLY A 208 14.45 14.04 -12.35
C GLY A 208 14.74 12.57 -12.08
N ASN A 209 15.73 12.02 -12.79
CA ASN A 209 16.13 10.61 -12.67
C ASN A 209 17.07 10.30 -11.49
N ASN A 210 17.50 11.33 -10.74
CA ASN A 210 18.38 11.16 -9.59
C ASN A 210 17.59 10.78 -8.32
N SER A 211 17.28 9.49 -8.20
CA SER A 211 16.52 8.95 -7.05
C SER A 211 17.23 9.12 -5.69
N ARG A 212 18.56 9.25 -5.69
CA ARG A 212 19.37 9.48 -4.47
C ARG A 212 19.09 10.88 -3.91
N ALA A 213 19.20 11.89 -4.76
CA ALA A 213 18.85 13.27 -4.42
C ALA A 213 17.37 13.42 -4.08
N ALA A 214 16.49 12.74 -4.83
CA ALA A 214 15.06 12.76 -4.56
C ALA A 214 14.73 12.22 -3.16
N LEU A 215 15.33 11.09 -2.76
CA LEU A 215 15.07 10.49 -1.46
C LEU A 215 15.61 11.36 -0.31
N ARG A 216 16.78 11.99 -0.49
CA ARG A 216 17.27 13.02 0.45
C ARG A 216 16.26 14.15 0.62
N LEU A 217 15.76 14.69 -0.50
CA LEU A 217 14.77 15.78 -0.48
C LEU A 217 13.47 15.36 0.22
N PHE A 218 13.03 14.12 0.03
CA PHE A 218 11.89 13.58 0.76
C PHE A 218 12.10 13.62 2.28
N PHE A 219 13.27 13.19 2.76
CA PHE A 219 13.56 13.21 4.20
C PHE A 219 13.56 14.63 4.78
N ASP A 220 14.11 15.59 4.05
CA ASP A 220 14.19 16.98 4.47
C ASP A 220 12.83 17.69 4.43
N TYR A 221 12.10 17.56 3.32
CA TYR A 221 10.82 18.25 3.11
C TYR A 221 9.74 17.81 4.10
N ASN A 222 9.74 16.54 4.51
CA ASN A 222 8.74 15.99 5.42
C ASN A 222 9.19 16.02 6.89
N LEU A 223 10.40 16.49 7.19
CA LEU A 223 10.87 16.66 8.56
C LEU A 223 9.99 17.69 9.29
N TYR A 224 9.34 17.26 10.37
CA TYR A 224 8.31 18.02 11.11
C TYR A 224 7.05 18.38 10.32
N ASN A 225 6.90 17.86 9.09
CA ASN A 225 5.75 18.11 8.22
C ASN A 225 5.11 16.78 7.79
N LEU A 226 4.48 16.09 8.73
CA LEU A 226 3.85 14.79 8.50
C LEU A 226 2.35 14.86 8.15
N SER A 227 1.71 16.03 8.15
CA SER A 227 0.28 16.14 7.82
C SER A 227 0.08 16.05 6.30
N VAL A 228 -0.80 15.19 5.79
CA VAL A 228 -1.15 15.16 4.36
C VAL A 228 -2.57 14.65 4.18
N GLN A 229 -3.33 15.32 3.31
CA GLN A 229 -4.73 14.99 3.07
C GLN A 229 -4.89 13.76 2.17
N ASP A 230 -5.92 12.97 2.42
CA ASP A 230 -6.42 11.94 1.53
C ASP A 230 -6.89 12.57 0.20
N PRO A 231 -6.29 12.21 -0.95
CA PRO A 231 -6.69 12.77 -2.24
C PRO A 231 -8.11 12.40 -2.68
N ALA A 232 -8.72 11.35 -2.12
CA ALA A 232 -10.13 11.04 -2.38
C ALA A 232 -11.10 11.86 -1.52
N GLY A 233 -10.61 12.56 -0.50
CA GLY A 233 -11.40 13.45 0.36
C GLY A 233 -12.20 12.74 1.46
N PHE A 234 -12.01 11.44 1.68
CA PHE A 234 -12.81 10.69 2.66
C PHE A 234 -12.14 10.56 4.02
N SER A 235 -10.82 10.37 4.06
CA SER A 235 -10.09 10.09 5.32
C SER A 235 -9.53 11.34 6.00
N GLY A 236 -9.58 12.51 5.36
CA GLY A 236 -8.99 13.74 5.88
C GLY A 236 -7.46 13.67 6.00
N ASP A 237 -6.90 14.18 7.10
CA ASP A 237 -5.46 14.13 7.37
C ASP A 237 -5.00 12.70 7.75
N LEU A 238 -4.11 12.14 6.93
CA LEU A 238 -3.56 10.80 7.09
C LEU A 238 -2.57 10.66 8.25
N SER A 239 -2.22 11.75 8.94
CA SER A 239 -1.33 11.74 10.11
C SER A 239 -2.07 11.55 11.45
N THR A 240 -3.40 11.50 11.44
CA THR A 240 -4.25 11.46 12.64
C THR A 240 -4.05 10.22 13.52
N TYR A 241 -3.58 9.11 12.95
CA TYR A 241 -3.25 7.90 13.72
C TYR A 241 -1.94 8.03 14.54
N LEU A 242 -1.12 9.05 14.29
CA LEU A 242 0.15 9.25 14.99
C LEU A 242 -0.06 10.03 16.30
N SER A 243 0.28 9.39 17.42
CA SER A 243 0.48 10.10 18.69
C SER A 243 1.65 11.07 18.62
N TRP A 244 1.73 12.03 19.55
CA TRP A 244 2.86 12.95 19.67
C TRP A 244 4.22 12.24 19.70
N ALA A 245 4.35 11.20 20.54
CA ALA A 245 5.57 10.39 20.62
C ALA A 245 5.89 9.67 19.29
N SER A 246 4.86 9.20 18.57
CA SER A 246 5.05 8.56 17.26
C SER A 246 5.50 9.56 16.19
N LYS A 247 4.97 10.80 16.22
CA LYS A 247 5.41 11.89 15.34
C LYS A 247 6.87 12.25 15.60
N ASP A 248 7.24 12.41 16.87
CA ASP A 248 8.61 12.73 17.28
C ASP A 248 9.61 11.67 16.80
N ALA A 249 9.34 10.39 17.07
CA ALA A 249 10.19 9.30 16.64
C ALA A 249 10.27 9.15 15.10
N ALA A 250 9.19 9.47 14.38
CA ALA A 250 9.21 9.53 12.92
C ALA A 250 10.11 10.68 12.40
N ASN A 251 10.04 11.86 13.03
CA ASN A 251 10.90 12.99 12.70
C ASN A 251 12.38 12.72 13.00
N ASP A 252 12.70 12.06 14.11
CA ASP A 252 14.08 11.64 14.41
C ASP A 252 14.64 10.67 13.36
N SER A 253 13.78 9.77 12.87
CA SER A 253 14.15 8.83 11.81
C SER A 253 14.36 9.55 10.47
N LEU A 254 13.49 10.52 10.12
CA LEU A 254 13.66 11.37 8.93
C LEU A 254 14.94 12.19 9.01
N LYS A 255 15.21 12.83 10.15
CA LYS A 255 16.43 13.62 10.39
C LYS A 255 17.68 12.77 10.22
N SER A 256 17.73 11.61 10.88
CA SER A 256 18.85 10.68 10.78
C SER A 256 19.08 10.19 9.35
N ALA A 257 18.00 9.94 8.59
CA ALA A 257 18.07 9.52 7.20
C ALA A 257 18.54 10.66 6.27
N ARG A 258 18.06 11.88 6.47
CA ARG A 258 18.51 13.09 5.75
C ARG A 258 20.00 13.32 5.97
N ASP A 259 20.45 13.40 7.22
CA ASP A 259 21.84 13.71 7.55
C ASP A 259 22.79 12.66 6.95
N ARG A 260 22.37 11.39 6.96
CA ARG A 260 23.12 10.31 6.33
C ARG A 260 23.09 10.34 4.80
N ALA A 261 21.97 10.76 4.21
CA ALA A 261 21.85 10.92 2.76
C ALA A 261 22.74 12.07 2.27
N ASP A 262 22.88 13.15 3.03
CA ASP A 262 23.81 14.25 2.73
C ASP A 262 25.26 13.76 2.69
N LEU A 263 25.67 12.94 3.67
CA LEU A 263 26.99 12.30 3.67
C LEU A 263 27.18 11.33 2.49
N ALA A 264 26.14 10.57 2.13
CA ALA A 264 26.18 9.60 1.04
C ALA A 264 26.33 10.29 -0.33
N LEU A 265 25.59 11.38 -0.54
CA LEU A 265 25.70 12.21 -1.74
C LEU A 265 27.07 12.90 -1.82
N ALA A 266 27.59 13.40 -0.70
CA ALA A 266 28.94 13.97 -0.65
C ALA A 266 30.02 12.93 -0.99
N ALA A 267 29.86 11.68 -0.53
CA ALA A 267 30.74 10.57 -0.89
C ALA A 267 30.65 10.20 -2.39
N GLU A 268 29.43 10.14 -2.94
CA GLU A 268 29.22 9.90 -4.38
C GLU A 268 29.87 10.99 -5.24
N ASN A 269 29.70 12.27 -4.87
CA ASN A 269 30.23 13.41 -5.63
C ASN A 269 31.77 13.45 -5.68
N ARG A 270 32.46 12.88 -4.68
CA ARG A 270 33.92 12.76 -4.66
C ARG A 270 34.43 11.42 -5.24
N GLY A 271 33.55 10.60 -5.82
CA GLY A 271 33.89 9.31 -6.41
C GLY A 271 34.01 8.13 -5.43
N ASP A 272 33.74 8.35 -4.15
CA ASP A 272 33.78 7.30 -3.12
C ASP A 272 32.47 6.52 -3.07
N HIS A 273 32.24 5.72 -4.12
CA HIS A 273 31.04 4.90 -4.26
C HIS A 273 30.94 3.82 -3.18
N ARG A 274 32.06 3.35 -2.65
CA ARG A 274 32.07 2.36 -1.56
C ARG A 274 31.44 2.94 -0.31
N GLU A 275 31.84 4.14 0.09
CA GLU A 275 31.26 4.82 1.25
C GLU A 275 29.81 5.26 0.99
N ALA A 276 29.51 5.78 -0.20
CA ALA A 276 28.15 6.16 -0.57
C ALA A 276 27.18 4.98 -0.47
N ILE A 277 27.56 3.82 -1.03
CA ILE A 277 26.76 2.58 -0.96
C ILE A 277 26.61 2.11 0.49
N ARG A 278 27.67 2.14 1.29
CA ARG A 278 27.62 1.77 2.71
C ARG A 278 26.62 2.64 3.49
N LEU A 279 26.62 3.95 3.25
CA LEU A 279 25.71 4.89 3.91
C LEU A 279 24.26 4.69 3.46
N TRP A 280 24.03 4.49 2.16
CA TRP A 280 22.69 4.18 1.65
C TRP A 280 22.16 2.83 2.17
N ARG A 281 23.02 1.84 2.36
CA ARG A 281 22.64 0.55 2.97
C ARG A 281 22.16 0.70 4.42
N ILE A 282 22.71 1.65 5.19
CA ILE A 282 22.19 1.97 6.53
C ILE A 282 20.79 2.60 6.45
N ILE A 283 20.53 3.42 5.43
CA ILE A 283 19.23 4.09 5.22
C ILE A 283 18.17 3.08 4.74
N LEU A 284 18.49 2.30 3.71
CA LEU A 284 17.54 1.45 2.98
C LEU A 284 17.48 0.00 3.50
N GLY A 285 18.35 -0.35 4.43
CA GLY A 285 18.42 -1.66 5.07
C GLY A 285 19.29 -2.67 4.32
N ASN A 286 19.36 -3.88 4.88
CA ASN A 286 20.26 -4.95 4.43
C ASN A 286 19.96 -5.50 3.03
N ASP A 287 18.78 -5.20 2.48
CA ASP A 287 18.42 -5.58 1.11
C ASP A 287 19.07 -4.65 0.07
N PHE A 288 19.58 -3.48 0.47
CA PHE A 288 20.26 -2.57 -0.46
C PHE A 288 21.66 -3.09 -0.82
N PRO A 289 22.07 -3.18 -2.09
CA PRO A 289 23.31 -3.86 -2.50
C PRO A 289 24.57 -3.45 -1.73
N MET A 290 25.50 -4.39 -1.59
CA MET A 290 26.85 -4.11 -1.12
C MET A 290 27.74 -3.67 -2.28
N TYR A 291 28.80 -2.92 -1.97
CA TYR A 291 29.81 -2.54 -2.95
C TYR A 291 30.64 -3.75 -3.38
N GLY A 292 30.90 -3.87 -4.68
CA GLY A 292 31.93 -4.74 -5.27
C GLY A 292 31.49 -5.39 -6.58
#